data_AF-A0A7J4HI92-F1
#
_entry.id   AF-A0A7J4HI92-F1
#
_cell.length_a   1.000
_cell.length_b   1.000
_cell.length_c   1.000
_cell.angle_alpha   90.00
_cell.angle_beta   90.00
_cell.angle_gamma   90.00
#
_symmetry.space_group_name_H-M   'P 1'
#
loop_
_entity.id
_entity.type
_entity.pdbx_description
1 polymer ?
#
loop_
_entity_poly.entity_id
_entity_poly.type
_entity_poly.pdbx_seq_one_letter_code
_entity_poly.pdbx_strand_id
1 'polypeptide(L)'
;MGWSPFRKKRSFHSEPYIRGSKMWIQDLREICEKNFDHRVEGQLEVEKIREKWQKSYSDGEIDDSLLSGLERRSLLLIDAGDSEWTLLLDNEDFWKAGWGSKVEE
;
A
#
# COMPACT_ATOMS: atom_id res chain seq x y z
N MET A 1 11.40 -8.31 -42.80
CA MET A 1 10.04 -8.80 -42.46
C MET A 1 10.11 -9.41 -41.07
N GLY A 2 9.20 -9.02 -40.17
CA GLY A 2 9.18 -9.50 -38.79
C GLY A 2 8.41 -8.55 -37.87
N TRP A 3 7.13 -8.32 -38.18
CA TRP A 3 6.19 -7.72 -37.25
C TRP A 3 6.06 -8.62 -36.01
N SER A 4 6.05 -8.03 -34.82
CA SER A 4 5.54 -8.69 -33.62
C SER A 4 4.36 -7.85 -33.09
N PRO A 5 3.16 -8.43 -32.89
CA PRO A 5 1.95 -7.66 -32.73
C PRO A 5 1.54 -7.55 -31.24
N PHE A 6 0.97 -6.39 -30.88
CA PHE A 6 0.19 -6.14 -29.66
C PHE A 6 0.89 -6.33 -28.28
N ARG A 7 1.62 -5.30 -27.81
CA ARG A 7 1.47 -4.92 -26.39
C ARG A 7 0.20 -4.10 -26.27
N LYS A 8 -0.74 -4.58 -25.44
CA LYS A 8 -1.99 -3.88 -25.10
C LYS A 8 -1.65 -2.44 -24.72
N LYS A 9 -2.18 -1.48 -25.49
CA LYS A 9 -2.19 -0.07 -25.08
C LYS A 9 -3.05 -0.02 -23.82
N ARG A 10 -2.44 0.28 -22.67
CA ARG A 10 -3.22 0.69 -21.50
C ARG A 10 -4.03 1.89 -21.98
N SER A 11 -5.35 1.75 -21.94
CA SER A 11 -6.24 2.89 -22.10
C SER A 11 -5.91 3.84 -20.96
N PHE A 12 -5.14 4.89 -21.26
CA PHE A 12 -5.07 6.05 -20.39
C PHE A 12 -6.44 6.71 -20.46
N HIS A 13 -7.38 6.19 -19.68
CA HIS A 13 -8.51 6.98 -19.27
C HIS A 13 -7.98 7.85 -18.14
N SER A 14 -7.68 9.09 -18.52
CA SER A 14 -7.19 10.13 -17.63
C SER A 14 -8.31 10.49 -16.64
N GLU A 15 -8.48 9.71 -15.59
CA GLU A 15 -9.14 10.22 -14.39
C GLU A 15 -8.19 11.24 -13.72
N PRO A 16 -8.68 12.38 -13.20
CA PRO A 16 -7.84 13.54 -12.95
C PRO A 16 -6.82 13.39 -11.81
N TYR A 17 -6.78 12.26 -11.12
CA TYR A 17 -5.86 12.01 -10.01
C TYR A 17 -5.44 10.54 -10.00
N ILE A 18 -4.48 10.16 -10.86
CA ILE A 18 -3.71 8.93 -10.63
C ILE A 18 -3.05 9.11 -9.26
N ARG A 19 -3.60 8.47 -8.22
CA ARG A 19 -3.12 8.56 -6.85
C ARG A 19 -1.71 7.97 -6.82
N GLY A 20 -0.70 8.83 -6.75
CA GLY A 20 0.70 8.39 -6.84
C GLY A 20 1.04 7.38 -5.75
N SER A 21 1.97 6.48 -6.02
CA SER A 21 2.38 5.40 -5.10
C SER A 21 2.75 5.86 -3.68
N LYS A 22 3.31 7.06 -3.54
CA LYS A 22 3.62 7.69 -2.24
C LYS A 22 2.38 8.00 -1.39
N MET A 23 1.22 8.21 -2.02
CA MET A 23 0.01 8.54 -1.30
C MET A 23 -0.52 7.35 -0.51
N TRP A 24 -0.49 6.13 -1.05
CA TRP A 24 -1.05 4.96 -0.35
C TRP A 24 -0.35 4.63 0.97
N ILE A 25 0.98 4.73 1.02
CA ILE A 25 1.74 4.52 2.26
C ILE A 25 1.44 5.63 3.27
N GLN A 26 1.36 6.88 2.80
CA GLN A 26 1.01 8.02 3.64
C GLN A 26 -0.43 7.92 4.17
N ASP A 27 -1.39 7.56 3.33
CA ASP A 27 -2.80 7.37 3.70
C ASP A 27 -2.94 6.25 4.75
N LEU A 28 -2.20 5.14 4.56
CA LEU A 28 -2.14 4.05 5.55
C LEU A 28 -1.56 4.54 6.88
N ARG A 29 -0.46 5.29 6.84
CA ARG A 29 0.17 5.88 8.03
C ARG A 29 -0.80 6.80 8.76
N GLU A 30 -1.45 7.73 8.07
CA GLU A 30 -2.41 8.66 8.66
C GLU A 30 -3.62 7.96 9.28
N ILE A 31 -4.13 6.89 8.67
CA ILE A 31 -5.19 6.07 9.25
C ILE A 31 -4.73 5.47 10.57
N CYS A 32 -3.51 4.95 10.64
CA CYS A 32 -2.98 4.36 11.86
C CYS A 32 -2.74 5.41 12.94
N GLU A 33 -2.11 6.53 12.60
CA GLU A 33 -1.80 7.63 13.54
C GLU A 33 -3.06 8.27 14.12
N LYS A 34 -4.12 8.46 13.31
CA LYS A 34 -5.43 8.95 13.81
C LYS A 34 -6.07 8.01 14.82
N ASN A 35 -5.72 6.73 14.79
CA ASN A 35 -6.22 5.69 15.67
C ASN A 35 -5.10 5.15 16.58
N PHE A 36 -4.09 5.97 16.92
CA PHE A 36 -2.95 5.53 17.73
C PHE A 36 -3.39 4.89 19.05
N ASP A 37 -4.28 5.56 19.79
CA ASP A 37 -4.86 5.08 21.06
C ASP A 37 -6.02 4.07 20.87
N HIS A 38 -6.45 3.86 19.63
CA HIS A 38 -7.64 3.10 19.24
C HIS A 38 -7.27 2.00 18.25
N ARG A 39 -6.39 1.08 18.68
CA ARG A 39 -5.80 0.04 17.81
C ARG A 39 -6.86 -0.75 17.04
N VAL A 40 -7.93 -1.19 17.69
CA VAL A 40 -8.97 -2.03 17.05
C VAL A 40 -9.65 -1.26 15.91
N GLU A 41 -10.00 0.00 16.15
CA GLU A 41 -10.57 0.89 15.13
C GLU A 41 -9.56 1.15 14.01
N GLY A 42 -8.29 1.37 14.36
CA GLY A 42 -7.19 1.51 13.40
C GLY A 42 -7.06 0.29 12.48
N GLN A 43 -7.10 -0.92 13.04
CA GLN A 43 -7.03 -2.17 12.28
C GLN A 43 -8.22 -2.35 11.33
N LEU A 44 -9.43 -2.00 11.77
CA LEU A 44 -10.60 -2.01 10.90
C LEU A 44 -10.46 -1.03 9.73
N GLU A 45 -9.88 0.15 9.97
CA GLU A 45 -9.60 1.11 8.88
C GLU A 45 -8.46 0.64 7.95
N VAL A 46 -7.46 -0.07 8.49
CA VAL A 46 -6.41 -0.72 7.68
C VAL A 46 -7.02 -1.76 6.73
N GLU A 47 -7.96 -2.58 7.19
CA GLU A 47 -8.68 -3.50 6.30
C GLU A 47 -9.46 -2.77 5.20
N LYS A 48 -10.15 -1.67 5.53
CA LYS A 48 -10.90 -0.87 4.56
C LYS A 48 -10.01 -0.23 3.49
N ILE A 49 -8.86 0.33 3.86
CA ILE A 49 -7.95 0.90 2.86
C ILE A 49 -7.28 -0.20 2.03
N ARG A 50 -7.09 -1.39 2.60
CA ARG A 50 -6.59 -2.56 1.89
C ARG A 50 -7.48 -2.96 0.72
N GLU A 51 -8.78 -3.03 0.92
CA GLU A 51 -9.73 -3.29 -0.17
C GLU A 51 -9.64 -2.22 -1.29
N LYS A 52 -9.43 -0.95 -0.92
CA LYS A 52 -9.32 0.15 -1.89
C LYS A 52 -8.11 0.01 -2.79
N TRP A 53 -6.92 -0.25 -2.24
CA TRP A 53 -5.74 -0.41 -3.08
C TRP A 53 -5.78 -1.72 -3.89
N GLN A 54 -6.43 -2.78 -3.41
CA GLN A 54 -6.60 -4.01 -4.20
C GLN A 54 -7.47 -3.77 -5.43
N LYS A 55 -8.49 -2.92 -5.30
CA LYS A 55 -9.27 -2.45 -6.43
C LYS A 55 -8.41 -1.62 -7.41
N SER A 56 -7.71 -0.58 -6.93
CA SER A 56 -6.82 0.22 -7.78
C SER A 56 -5.72 -0.60 -8.47
N TYR A 57 -5.21 -1.65 -7.82
CA TYR A 57 -4.31 -2.62 -8.45
C TYR A 57 -4.98 -3.40 -9.58
N SER A 58 -6.20 -3.88 -9.36
CA SER A 58 -6.99 -4.59 -10.38
C SER A 58 -7.29 -3.69 -11.59
N ASP A 59 -7.43 -2.38 -11.36
CA ASP A 59 -7.62 -1.35 -12.39
C ASP A 59 -6.29 -0.94 -13.08
N GLY A 60 -5.15 -1.46 -12.60
CA GLY A 60 -3.82 -1.24 -13.19
C GLY A 60 -3.16 0.09 -12.79
N GLU A 61 -3.62 0.72 -11.72
CA GLU A 61 -3.13 2.01 -11.21
C GLU A 61 -1.94 1.86 -10.24
N ILE A 62 -1.79 0.68 -9.66
CA ILE A 62 -0.74 0.34 -8.69
C ILE A 62 0.14 -0.77 -9.30
N ASP A 63 1.45 -0.66 -9.15
CA ASP A 63 2.38 -1.70 -9.58
C ASP A 63 2.56 -2.81 -8.52
N ASP A 64 3.04 -3.98 -8.94
CA ASP A 64 3.23 -5.16 -8.10
C ASP A 64 4.13 -4.91 -6.89
N SER A 65 5.16 -4.07 -7.04
CA SER A 65 6.13 -3.78 -5.98
C SER A 65 5.47 -2.95 -4.88
N LEU A 66 4.73 -1.91 -5.27
CA LEU A 66 3.96 -1.11 -4.31
C LEU A 66 2.89 -1.96 -3.61
N LEU A 67 2.11 -2.74 -4.35
CA LEU A 67 1.09 -3.61 -3.76
C LEU A 67 1.71 -4.56 -2.73
N SER A 68 2.79 -5.26 -3.10
CA SER A 68 3.44 -6.19 -2.18
C SER A 68 3.93 -5.49 -0.91
N GLY A 69 4.40 -4.24 -1.00
CA GLY A 69 4.82 -3.45 0.15
C GLY A 69 3.65 -3.02 1.05
N LEU A 70 2.50 -2.67 0.46
CA LEU A 70 1.28 -2.30 1.19
C LEU A 70 0.66 -3.52 1.89
N GLU A 71 0.56 -4.65 1.19
CA GLU A 71 0.01 -5.90 1.73
C GLU A 71 0.79 -6.37 2.97
N ARG A 72 2.13 -6.41 2.89
CA ARG A 72 2.96 -6.82 4.04
C ARG A 72 2.78 -5.92 5.26
N ARG A 73 2.72 -4.60 5.04
CA ARG A 73 2.46 -3.64 6.13
C ARG A 73 1.10 -3.87 6.74
N SER A 74 0.06 -3.99 5.91
CA SER A 74 -1.30 -4.18 6.39
C SER A 74 -1.44 -5.45 7.24
N LEU A 75 -0.82 -6.56 6.83
CA LEU A 75 -0.84 -7.79 7.61
C LEU A 75 -0.20 -7.61 8.99
N LEU A 76 0.96 -6.94 9.07
CA LEU A 76 1.61 -6.66 10.35
C LEU A 76 0.77 -5.73 11.24
N LEU A 77 0.16 -4.69 10.64
CA LEU A 77 -0.69 -3.75 11.37
C LEU A 77 -1.98 -4.42 11.89
N ILE A 78 -2.60 -5.29 11.10
CA ILE A 78 -3.82 -6.04 11.47
C ILE A 78 -3.52 -7.08 12.56
N ASP A 79 -2.37 -7.75 12.50
CA ASP A 79 -2.00 -8.80 13.47
C ASP A 79 -1.43 -8.22 14.79
N ALA A 80 -0.92 -6.99 14.75
CA ALA A 80 -0.25 -6.37 15.89
C ALA A 80 -1.11 -6.32 17.16
N GLY A 81 -0.50 -6.70 18.28
CA GLY A 81 -1.00 -6.36 19.62
C GLY A 81 -0.76 -4.89 19.98
N ASP A 82 -1.21 -4.46 21.16
CA ASP A 82 -1.13 -3.05 21.60
C ASP A 82 0.30 -2.50 21.59
N SER A 83 1.27 -3.24 22.13
CA SER A 83 2.67 -2.80 22.15
C SER A 83 3.31 -2.81 20.76
N GLU A 84 2.97 -3.80 19.93
CA GLU A 84 3.53 -3.93 18.57
C GLU A 84 2.96 -2.84 17.64
N TRP A 85 1.69 -2.49 17.81
CA TRP A 85 1.06 -1.39 17.09
C TRP A 85 1.85 -0.10 17.27
N THR A 86 2.08 0.31 18.52
CA THR A 86 2.90 1.49 18.81
C THR A 86 4.30 1.39 18.21
N LEU A 87 4.97 0.25 18.36
CA LEU A 87 6.32 0.05 17.81
C LEU A 87 6.39 0.14 16.28
N LEU A 88 5.37 -0.35 15.57
CA LEU A 88 5.28 -0.24 14.12
C LEU A 88 5.03 1.20 13.68
N LEU A 89 4.14 1.91 14.38
CA LEU A 89 3.79 3.30 14.06
C LEU A 89 5.00 4.23 14.25
N ASP A 90 5.79 4.03 15.31
CA ASP A 90 7.01 4.80 15.60
C ASP A 90 8.21 4.44 14.70
N ASN A 91 8.11 3.38 13.89
CA ASN A 91 9.20 2.93 13.04
C ASN A 91 9.23 3.69 11.70
N GLU A 92 10.07 4.73 11.59
CA GLU A 92 10.20 5.49 10.34
C GLU A 92 10.66 4.64 9.14
N ASP A 93 11.47 3.60 9.35
CA ASP A 93 11.88 2.69 8.27
C ASP A 93 10.70 1.88 7.73
N PHE A 94 9.75 1.50 8.59
CA PHE A 94 8.52 0.81 8.19
C PHE A 94 7.71 1.62 7.17
N TRP A 95 7.77 2.96 7.22
CA TRP A 95 7.05 3.84 6.30
C TRP A 95 7.83 4.21 5.03
N LYS A 96 9.08 3.79 4.88
CA LYS A 96 9.89 4.09 3.67
C LYS A 96 9.44 3.27 2.46
N ALA A 97 9.40 3.90 1.29
CA ALA A 97 9.22 3.19 0.03
C ALA A 97 10.30 2.10 -0.13
N GLY A 98 9.92 0.91 -0.59
CA GLY A 98 10.84 -0.22 -0.72
C GLY A 98 11.12 -1.00 0.58
N TRP A 99 10.52 -0.63 1.71
CA TRP A 99 10.63 -1.44 2.93
C TRP A 99 10.24 -2.91 2.67
N GLY A 100 11.10 -3.81 3.15
CA GLY A 100 10.92 -5.26 3.01
C GLY A 100 11.21 -5.81 1.61
N SER A 101 11.54 -5.01 0.60
CA SER A 101 12.07 -5.56 -0.66
C SER A 101 13.51 -6.01 -0.42
N LYS A 102 13.76 -7.33 -0.49
CA LYS A 102 15.12 -7.83 -0.65
C LYS A 102 15.60 -7.35 -2.02
N VAL A 103 16.42 -6.31 -2.05
CA VAL A 103 17.27 -6.08 -3.20
C VAL A 103 18.28 -7.23 -3.13
N GLU A 104 18.16 -8.22 -4.01
CA GLU A 104 19.22 -9.21 -4.17
C GLU A 104 20.47 -8.42 -4.57
N GLU A 105 21.47 -8.43 -3.69
CA GLU A 105 22.83 -7.91 -3.95
C GLU A 105 23.66 -8.97 -4.68
#